data_AF-A0A927TJ34-F1
#
_entry.id   AF-A0A927TJ34-F1
#
_cell.length_a   1.000
_cell.length_b   1.000
_cell.length_c   1.000
_cell.angle_alpha   90.00
_cell.angle_beta   90.00
_cell.angle_gamma   90.00
#
_symmetry.space_group_name_H-M   'P 1'
#
loop_
_entity.id
_entity.type
_entity.pdbx_description
1 polymer ?
#
loop_
_entity_poly.entity_id
_entity_poly.type
_entity_poly.pdbx_seq_one_letter_code
_entity_poly.pdbx_strand_id
1 'polypeptide(L)'
;MATWSGIRNKLEKDYLAESLRGHIQYFATSYSRSHDHEGRAAIRYDDKEIIKGCYWNNWVKAHLFPKDETYEKRMREEMAYMDDVALQLGVFDQRSFYEAFEEFDNQSIEDSLKSENLLVRIFAVMDRRVGKRRLMAMMENIDNEPETFREFYAIRMGAEGLETSKSETASV
;
A
#
# COMPACT_ATOMS: atom_id res chain seq x y z
N MET A 1 -11.20 12.11 -14.33
CA MET A 1 -10.17 11.31 -13.63
C MET A 1 -8.89 12.14 -13.57
N ALA A 2 -8.26 12.25 -12.40
CA ALA A 2 -7.00 12.99 -12.26
C ALA A 2 -5.86 12.30 -13.03
N THR A 3 -4.90 13.07 -13.55
CA THR A 3 -3.71 12.48 -14.20
C THR A 3 -2.82 11.80 -13.16
N TRP A 4 -2.07 10.76 -13.56
CA TRP A 4 -1.10 10.11 -12.66
C TRP A 4 -0.12 11.11 -12.02
N SER A 5 0.38 12.07 -12.79
CA SER A 5 1.29 13.10 -12.28
C SER A 5 0.64 13.95 -11.18
N GLY A 6 -0.66 14.25 -11.30
CA GLY A 6 -1.43 14.96 -10.29
C GLY A 6 -1.66 14.13 -9.04
N ILE A 7 -2.04 12.86 -9.20
CA ILE A 7 -2.22 11.90 -8.10
C ILE A 7 -0.91 11.71 -7.33
N ARG A 8 0.19 11.42 -8.04
CA ARG A 8 1.51 11.28 -7.44
C ARG A 8 1.92 12.53 -6.68
N ASN A 9 1.68 13.73 -7.24
CA ASN A 9 1.99 14.97 -6.54
C ASN A 9 1.21 15.10 -5.23
N LYS A 10 -0.09 14.79 -5.23
CA LYS A 10 -0.89 14.77 -3.99
C LYS A 10 -0.36 13.76 -2.99
N LEU A 11 -0.16 12.52 -3.41
CA LEU A 11 0.34 11.44 -2.56
C LEU A 11 1.70 11.81 -1.94
N GLU A 12 2.67 12.28 -2.73
CA GLU A 12 4.05 12.53 -2.26
C GLU A 12 4.26 13.88 -1.56
N LYS A 13 3.44 14.90 -1.86
CA LYS A 13 3.63 16.26 -1.31
C LYS A 13 2.53 16.68 -0.36
N ASP A 14 1.27 16.47 -0.72
CA ASP A 14 0.14 17.03 0.03
C ASP A 14 -0.28 16.12 1.20
N TYR A 15 -0.18 14.81 1.00
CA TYR A 15 -0.61 13.78 1.96
C TYR A 15 0.53 13.13 2.72
N LEU A 16 1.62 12.75 2.05
CA LEU A 16 2.73 12.06 2.69
C LEU A 16 3.26 12.83 3.91
N ALA A 17 3.51 12.09 4.98
CA ALA A 17 4.19 12.64 6.14
C ALA A 17 5.54 13.25 5.80
N GLU A 18 5.87 14.35 6.47
CA GLU A 18 7.04 15.15 6.12
C GLU A 18 8.34 14.38 6.24
N SER A 19 8.45 13.48 7.23
CA SER A 19 9.62 12.62 7.44
C SER A 19 9.82 11.55 6.37
N LEU A 20 8.81 11.28 5.54
CA LEU A 20 8.88 10.30 4.45
C LEU A 20 9.10 10.94 3.08
N ARG A 21 9.00 12.27 2.96
CA ARG A 21 9.16 12.98 1.69
C ARG A 21 10.58 12.78 1.15
N GLY A 22 10.68 12.38 -0.12
CA GLY A 22 11.96 12.04 -0.76
C GLY A 22 12.39 10.60 -0.56
N HIS A 23 11.89 9.92 0.47
CA HIS A 23 12.15 8.51 0.73
C HIS A 23 11.09 7.59 0.11
N ILE A 24 9.82 8.01 0.15
CA ILE A 24 8.71 7.27 -0.46
C ILE A 24 8.39 7.82 -1.83
N GLN A 25 8.27 6.92 -2.82
CA GLN A 25 7.88 7.26 -4.18
C GLN A 25 6.76 6.33 -4.64
N TYR A 26 5.74 6.92 -5.28
CA TYR A 26 4.67 6.16 -5.93
C TYR A 26 4.93 6.10 -7.42
N PHE A 27 4.87 4.90 -7.98
CA PHE A 27 5.10 4.66 -9.39
C PHE A 27 3.87 3.98 -10.01
N ALA A 28 3.39 4.54 -11.11
CA ALA A 28 2.45 3.88 -12.00
C ALA A 28 2.79 4.25 -13.45
N THR A 29 2.66 3.29 -14.35
CA THR A 29 2.89 3.50 -15.79
C THR A 29 1.92 2.65 -16.59
N SER A 30 1.54 3.16 -17.76
CA SER A 30 0.73 2.46 -18.76
C SER A 30 1.53 2.35 -20.03
N TYR A 31 1.60 1.15 -20.61
CA TYR A 31 2.28 0.88 -21.86
C TYR A 31 1.27 1.04 -23.00
N SER A 32 1.33 2.19 -23.68
CA SER A 32 0.40 2.55 -24.76
C SER A 32 0.53 1.70 -26.03
N ARG A 33 1.55 0.83 -26.13
CA ARG A 33 1.82 -0.03 -27.28
C ARG A 33 1.31 -1.46 -27.14
N SER A 34 0.76 -1.84 -25.99
CA SER A 34 0.07 -3.11 -25.78
C SER A 34 -1.41 -2.95 -26.11
N HIS A 35 -2.03 -3.95 -26.76
CA HIS A 35 -3.45 -3.89 -27.16
C HIS A 35 -4.40 -3.68 -25.96
N ASP A 36 -3.98 -4.11 -24.77
CA ASP A 36 -4.77 -4.05 -23.54
C ASP A 36 -4.37 -2.91 -22.58
N HIS A 37 -3.52 -1.96 -23.03
CA HIS A 37 -3.00 -0.87 -22.18
C HIS A 37 -2.42 -1.36 -20.84
N GLU A 38 -1.65 -2.45 -20.91
CA GLU A 38 -1.00 -3.07 -19.77
C GLU A 38 -0.19 -2.04 -18.98
N GLY A 39 -0.14 -2.19 -17.68
CA GLY A 39 0.70 -1.32 -16.88
C GLY A 39 1.13 -1.95 -15.58
N ARG A 40 1.75 -1.10 -14.77
CA ARG A 40 2.53 -1.50 -13.60
C ARG A 40 2.39 -0.45 -12.54
N ALA A 41 2.33 -0.89 -11.29
CA ALA A 41 2.37 -0.03 -10.12
C ALA A 41 3.42 -0.53 -9.11
N ALA A 42 3.99 0.41 -8.35
CA ALA A 42 4.90 0.10 -7.25
C ALA A 42 4.93 1.23 -6.21
N ILE A 43 5.24 0.89 -4.96
CA ILE A 43 5.64 1.85 -3.92
C ILE A 43 7.10 1.56 -3.59
N ARG A 44 7.92 2.62 -3.56
CA ARG A 44 9.35 2.53 -3.27
C ARG A 44 9.68 3.20 -1.97
N TYR A 45 10.66 2.65 -1.26
CA TYR A 45 11.33 3.25 -0.12
C TYR A 45 12.84 3.24 -0.40
N ASP A 46 13.45 4.43 -0.47
CA ASP A 46 14.86 4.62 -0.81
C ASP A 46 15.29 3.83 -2.06
N ASP A 47 14.56 4.09 -3.15
CA ASP A 47 14.71 3.47 -4.48
C ASP A 47 14.46 1.94 -4.55
N LYS A 48 14.15 1.29 -3.42
CA LYS A 48 13.78 -0.13 -3.37
C LYS A 48 12.27 -0.30 -3.43
N GLU A 49 11.80 -1.16 -4.33
CA GLU A 49 10.37 -1.46 -4.45
C GLU A 49 9.94 -2.39 -3.31
N ILE A 50 9.08 -1.87 -2.43
CA ILE A 50 8.50 -2.62 -1.31
C ILE A 50 7.36 -3.49 -1.82
N ILE A 51 6.44 -2.88 -2.58
CA ILE A 51 5.43 -3.61 -3.36
C ILE A 51 5.56 -3.26 -4.84
N LYS A 52 5.28 -4.25 -5.69
CA LYS A 52 5.23 -4.07 -7.14
C LYS A 52 4.26 -5.06 -7.78
N GLY A 53 3.47 -4.56 -8.71
CA GLY A 53 2.49 -5.35 -9.45
C GLY A 53 2.45 -4.92 -10.91
N CYS A 54 2.02 -5.82 -11.77
CA CYS A 54 1.72 -5.49 -13.15
C CYS A 54 0.51 -6.29 -13.65
N TYR A 55 -0.14 -5.78 -14.69
CA TYR A 55 -1.34 -6.36 -15.28
C TYR A 55 -1.20 -7.87 -15.55
N TRP A 56 -0.05 -8.27 -16.10
CA TRP A 56 0.24 -9.65 -16.46
C TRP A 56 0.15 -10.63 -15.28
N ASN A 57 0.45 -10.18 -14.06
CA ASN A 57 0.41 -11.05 -12.87
C ASN A 57 -1.01 -11.58 -12.58
N ASN A 58 -2.08 -10.90 -13.01
CA ASN A 58 -3.43 -11.46 -12.94
C ASN A 58 -3.52 -12.79 -13.69
N TRP A 59 -2.93 -12.88 -14.87
CA TRP A 59 -2.98 -14.10 -15.68
C TRP A 59 -2.00 -15.18 -15.19
N VAL A 60 -0.78 -14.79 -14.82
CA VAL A 60 0.28 -15.76 -14.50
C VAL A 60 0.43 -16.09 -13.02
N LYS A 61 -0.19 -15.35 -12.12
CA LYS A 61 -0.08 -15.59 -10.66
C LYS A 61 -1.41 -15.72 -9.94
N ALA A 62 -2.56 -15.38 -10.53
CA ALA A 62 -3.84 -15.59 -9.83
C ALA A 62 -4.08 -17.06 -9.45
N HIS A 63 -3.55 -18.01 -10.23
CA HIS A 63 -3.61 -19.43 -9.87
C HIS A 63 -2.81 -19.80 -8.61
N LEU A 64 -1.93 -18.91 -8.13
CA LEU A 64 -1.18 -19.07 -6.88
C LEU A 64 -1.98 -18.57 -5.67
N PHE A 65 -3.16 -17.97 -5.86
CA PHE A 65 -3.99 -17.59 -4.73
C PHE A 65 -4.36 -18.83 -3.89
N PRO A 66 -4.23 -18.76 -2.56
CA PRO A 66 -4.70 -19.82 -1.69
C PRO A 66 -6.23 -19.95 -1.81
N LYS A 67 -6.72 -21.19 -1.77
CA LYS A 67 -8.17 -21.49 -1.79
C LYS A 67 -8.78 -21.32 -0.40
N ASP A 68 -8.58 -20.14 0.18
CA ASP A 68 -9.15 -19.71 1.45
C ASP A 68 -10.54 -19.06 1.25
N GLU A 69 -11.12 -18.54 2.33
CA GLU A 69 -12.44 -17.90 2.32
C GLU A 69 -12.54 -16.66 1.40
N THR A 70 -11.41 -16.05 1.06
CA THR A 70 -11.34 -14.85 0.23
C THR A 70 -11.03 -15.16 -1.25
N TYR A 71 -10.71 -16.42 -1.59
CA TYR A 71 -10.38 -16.86 -2.95
C TYR A 71 -11.42 -16.44 -3.98
N GLU A 72 -12.70 -16.75 -3.74
CA GLU A 72 -13.79 -16.40 -4.68
C GLU A 72 -13.93 -14.89 -4.86
N LYS A 73 -13.69 -14.11 -3.80
CA LYS A 73 -13.72 -12.65 -3.86
C LYS A 73 -12.57 -12.13 -4.72
N ARG A 74 -11.33 -12.60 -4.49
CA ARG A 74 -10.15 -12.24 -5.31
C ARG A 74 -10.35 -12.55 -6.80
N MET A 75 -10.97 -13.69 -7.11
CA MET A 75 -11.21 -14.11 -8.50
C MET A 75 -12.35 -13.33 -9.19
N ARG A 76 -13.35 -12.88 -8.43
CA ARG A 76 -14.53 -12.19 -8.98
C ARG A 76 -14.38 -10.68 -9.03
N GLU A 77 -13.78 -10.09 -8.00
CA GLU A 77 -13.61 -8.65 -7.81
C GLU A 77 -12.17 -8.26 -8.18
N GLU A 78 -11.77 -8.64 -9.40
CA GLU A 78 -10.43 -8.38 -9.92
C GLU A 78 -10.09 -6.88 -9.80
N MET A 79 -8.90 -6.57 -9.27
CA MET A 79 -8.39 -5.21 -8.99
C MET A 79 -9.06 -4.42 -7.85
N ALA A 80 -10.32 -4.70 -7.52
CA ALA A 80 -11.08 -4.00 -6.48
C ALA A 80 -10.81 -4.56 -5.07
N TYR A 81 -10.62 -5.87 -4.93
CA TYR A 81 -10.30 -6.50 -3.64
C TYR A 81 -8.80 -6.68 -3.44
N MET A 82 -8.13 -5.65 -2.91
CA MET A 82 -6.67 -5.65 -2.67
C MET A 82 -6.33 -6.02 -1.22
N ASP A 83 -6.08 -7.31 -0.99
CA ASP A 83 -5.58 -7.82 0.28
C ASP A 83 -4.06 -8.10 0.24
N ASP A 84 -3.52 -8.60 1.34
CA ASP A 84 -2.09 -8.85 1.50
C ASP A 84 -1.55 -9.83 0.47
N VAL A 85 -2.30 -10.89 0.18
CA VAL A 85 -1.89 -11.91 -0.78
C VAL A 85 -1.85 -11.35 -2.20
N ALA A 86 -2.84 -10.54 -2.59
CA ALA A 86 -2.82 -9.83 -3.88
C ALA A 86 -1.60 -8.92 -4.01
N LEU A 87 -1.25 -8.17 -2.95
CA LEU A 87 -0.06 -7.32 -2.94
C LEU A 87 1.25 -8.13 -3.00
N GLN A 88 1.37 -9.19 -2.21
CA GLN A 88 2.57 -10.04 -2.17
C GLN A 88 2.82 -10.77 -3.50
N LEU A 89 1.76 -11.26 -4.14
CA LEU A 89 1.88 -11.88 -5.47
C LEU A 89 2.09 -10.83 -6.57
N GLY A 90 1.83 -9.55 -6.29
CA GLY A 90 1.89 -8.46 -7.27
C GLY A 90 0.74 -8.52 -8.27
N VAL A 91 -0.40 -9.09 -7.87
CA VAL A 91 -1.62 -9.25 -8.68
C VAL A 91 -2.45 -7.98 -8.57
N PHE A 92 -1.84 -6.89 -9.05
CA PHE A 92 -2.42 -5.55 -9.11
C PHE A 92 -1.67 -4.75 -10.19
N ASP A 93 -2.27 -3.67 -10.68
CA ASP A 93 -1.62 -2.80 -11.68
C ASP A 93 -1.86 -1.31 -11.38
N GLN A 94 -1.53 -0.44 -12.33
CA GLN A 94 -1.76 1.00 -12.24
C GLN A 94 -3.20 1.37 -11.88
N ARG A 95 -4.21 0.63 -12.37
CA ARG A 95 -5.64 0.85 -12.11
C ARG A 95 -5.96 0.71 -10.64
N SER A 96 -5.38 -0.29 -9.96
CA SER A 96 -5.51 -0.46 -8.51
C SER A 96 -5.03 0.77 -7.74
N PHE A 97 -4.01 1.49 -8.23
CA PHE A 97 -3.57 2.75 -7.61
C PHE A 97 -4.53 3.92 -7.88
N TYR A 98 -5.13 4.00 -9.07
CA TYR A 98 -6.14 5.03 -9.36
C TYR A 98 -7.39 4.83 -8.50
N GLU A 99 -7.87 3.59 -8.39
CA GLU A 99 -9.05 3.24 -7.60
C GLU A 99 -8.82 3.47 -6.10
N ALA A 100 -7.70 2.96 -5.55
CA ALA A 100 -7.36 3.19 -4.15
C ALA A 100 -7.15 4.68 -3.85
N PHE A 101 -6.57 5.44 -4.79
CA PHE A 101 -6.43 6.88 -4.61
C PHE A 101 -7.79 7.60 -4.62
N GLU A 102 -8.70 7.22 -5.52
CA GLU A 102 -10.03 7.81 -5.59
C GLU A 102 -10.83 7.57 -4.29
N GLU A 103 -10.75 6.37 -3.72
CA GLU A 103 -11.35 6.08 -2.42
C GLU A 103 -10.71 6.94 -1.31
N PHE A 104 -9.38 6.93 -1.23
CA PHE A 104 -8.61 7.66 -0.22
C PHE A 104 -8.81 9.19 -0.26
N ASP A 105 -8.85 9.79 -1.45
CA ASP A 105 -8.99 11.24 -1.66
C ASP A 105 -10.39 11.75 -1.28
N ASN A 106 -11.39 10.85 -1.28
CA ASN A 106 -12.80 11.17 -1.07
C ASN A 106 -13.37 10.74 0.30
N GLN A 107 -12.53 10.23 1.21
CA GLN A 107 -12.98 9.80 2.55
C GLN A 107 -12.11 10.34 3.69
N SER A 108 -12.57 10.13 4.93
CA SER A 108 -11.81 10.55 6.10
C SER A 108 -10.56 9.69 6.30
N ILE A 109 -9.58 10.20 7.06
CA ILE A 109 -8.40 9.41 7.38
C ILE A 109 -8.77 8.22 8.30
N GLU A 110 -9.79 8.39 9.14
CA GLU A 110 -10.33 7.34 10.00
C GLU A 110 -10.97 6.20 9.20
N ASP A 111 -11.71 6.52 8.15
CA ASP A 111 -12.32 5.52 7.26
C ASP A 111 -11.23 4.83 6.44
N SER A 112 -10.26 5.59 5.92
CA SER A 112 -9.16 5.03 5.14
C SER A 112 -8.29 4.03 5.92
N LEU A 113 -8.07 4.26 7.22
CA LEU A 113 -7.34 3.31 8.07
C LEU A 113 -8.09 1.98 8.27
N LYS A 114 -9.41 1.97 8.05
CA LYS A 114 -10.31 0.81 8.21
C LYS A 114 -10.81 0.25 6.87
N SER A 115 -10.37 0.80 5.74
CA SER A 115 -10.79 0.36 4.41
C SER A 115 -10.52 -1.14 4.22
N GLU A 116 -11.39 -1.84 3.48
CA GLU A 116 -11.10 -3.22 3.06
C GLU A 116 -9.93 -3.28 2.06
N ASN A 117 -9.63 -2.18 1.37
CA ASN A 117 -8.56 -2.09 0.38
C ASN A 117 -7.22 -1.76 1.08
N LEU A 118 -6.29 -2.72 1.06
CA LEU A 118 -5.01 -2.59 1.75
C LEU A 118 -4.13 -1.45 1.19
N LEU A 119 -4.26 -1.10 -0.09
CA LEU A 119 -3.56 0.06 -0.67
C LEU A 119 -4.06 1.37 -0.04
N VAL A 120 -5.37 1.50 0.18
CA VAL A 120 -5.97 2.67 0.84
C VAL A 120 -5.45 2.80 2.26
N ARG A 121 -5.38 1.67 2.99
CA ARG A 121 -4.82 1.62 4.34
C ARG A 121 -3.33 2.01 4.34
N ILE A 122 -2.56 1.56 3.35
CA ILE A 122 -1.15 1.93 3.19
C ILE A 122 -1.01 3.43 2.92
N PHE A 123 -1.82 4.02 2.03
CA PHE A 123 -1.83 5.47 1.82
C PHE A 123 -2.16 6.21 3.11
N ALA A 124 -3.13 5.71 3.88
CA ALA A 124 -3.55 6.29 5.15
C ALA A 124 -2.45 6.25 6.22
N VAL A 125 -1.78 5.11 6.44
CA VAL A 125 -0.73 5.03 7.48
C VAL A 125 0.47 5.92 7.16
N MET A 126 0.72 6.18 5.87
CA MET A 126 1.80 7.05 5.39
C MET A 126 1.41 8.54 5.38
N ASP A 127 0.12 8.86 5.57
CA ASP A 127 -0.40 10.22 5.54
C ASP A 127 -0.05 11.02 6.81
N ARG A 128 0.29 12.29 6.64
CA ARG A 128 0.62 13.24 7.71
C ARG A 128 -0.52 13.50 8.71
N ARG A 129 -1.77 13.26 8.31
CA ARG A 129 -2.97 13.31 9.16
C ARG A 129 -2.95 12.21 10.22
N VAL A 130 -2.22 11.12 9.99
CA VAL A 130 -1.94 10.10 11.01
C VAL A 130 -0.74 10.54 11.86
N GLY A 131 -1.05 11.25 12.95
CA GLY A 131 -0.05 11.75 13.89
C GLY A 131 0.54 10.66 14.80
N LYS A 132 1.69 10.98 15.42
CA LYS A 132 2.48 10.07 16.28
C LYS A 132 1.66 9.37 17.36
N ARG A 133 0.74 10.10 18.03
CA ARG A 133 -0.14 9.53 19.07
C ARG A 133 -0.99 8.38 18.53
N ARG A 134 -1.50 8.51 17.30
CA ARG A 134 -2.31 7.48 16.65
C ARG A 134 -1.44 6.30 16.21
N LEU A 135 -0.26 6.57 15.64
CA LEU A 135 0.70 5.52 15.32
C LEU A 135 1.05 4.67 16.54
N MET A 136 1.38 5.30 17.68
CA MET A 136 1.68 4.57 18.93
C MET A 136 0.48 3.75 19.44
N ALA A 137 -0.75 4.26 19.31
CA ALA A 137 -1.94 3.51 19.71
C ALA A 137 -2.18 2.27 18.83
N MET A 138 -1.81 2.31 17.54
CA MET A 138 -1.92 1.16 16.64
C MET A 138 -0.96 0.02 17.01
N MET A 139 0.12 0.32 17.75
CA MET A 139 1.14 -0.65 18.14
C MET A 139 0.58 -1.83 18.94
N GLU A 140 -0.47 -1.61 19.73
CA GLU A 140 -1.10 -2.66 20.54
C GLU A 140 -1.69 -3.81 19.71
N ASN A 141 -2.09 -3.53 18.47
CA ASN A 141 -2.76 -4.50 17.59
C ASN A 141 -2.03 -4.71 16.27
N ILE A 142 -0.83 -4.12 16.10
CA ILE A 142 -0.11 -4.17 14.83
C ILE A 142 0.23 -5.59 14.40
N ASP A 143 0.45 -6.50 15.35
CA ASP A 143 0.76 -7.91 15.06
C ASP A 143 -0.39 -8.68 14.41
N ASN A 144 -1.62 -8.17 14.53
CA ASN A 144 -2.80 -8.74 13.85
C ASN A 144 -2.96 -8.21 12.42
N GLU A 145 -2.17 -7.21 12.03
CA GLU A 145 -2.26 -6.62 10.70
C GLU A 145 -1.49 -7.43 9.65
N PRO A 146 -1.89 -7.34 8.37
CA PRO A 146 -1.21 -8.06 7.31
C PRO A 146 0.26 -7.65 7.16
N GLU A 147 1.09 -8.55 6.65
CA GLU A 147 2.55 -8.38 6.61
C GLU A 147 2.96 -7.12 5.87
N THR A 148 2.37 -6.88 4.69
CA THR A 148 2.65 -5.68 3.89
C THR A 148 2.31 -4.40 4.66
N PHE A 149 1.18 -4.38 5.38
CA PHE A 149 0.80 -3.21 6.18
C PHE A 149 1.76 -2.96 7.33
N ARG A 150 2.18 -4.03 8.03
CA ARG A 150 3.18 -3.94 9.11
C ARG A 150 4.51 -3.39 8.61
N GLU A 151 4.93 -3.73 7.40
CA GLU A 151 6.15 -3.18 6.78
C GLU A 151 6.05 -1.66 6.57
N PHE A 152 4.96 -1.16 5.97
CA PHE A 152 4.74 0.28 5.79
C PHE A 152 4.58 1.02 7.13
N TYR A 153 3.90 0.41 8.09
CA TYR A 153 3.79 0.96 9.44
C TYR A 153 5.16 1.05 10.12
N ALA A 154 6.02 0.04 9.99
CA ALA A 154 7.38 0.06 10.53
C ALA A 154 8.23 1.17 9.88
N ILE A 155 8.16 1.33 8.56
CA ILE A 155 8.81 2.45 7.84
C ILE A 155 8.33 3.79 8.39
N ARG A 156 7.01 3.94 8.58
CA ARG A 156 6.40 5.15 9.14
C ARG A 156 6.89 5.44 10.56
N MET A 157 6.95 4.43 11.42
CA MET A 157 7.42 4.54 12.81
C MET A 157 8.91 4.91 12.88
N GLY A 158 9.75 4.25 12.07
CA GLY A 158 11.19 4.53 11.98
C GLY A 158 11.46 5.96 11.53
N ALA A 159 10.77 6.42 10.48
CA ALA A 159 10.88 7.80 10.00
C ALA A 159 10.46 8.86 11.04
N GLU A 160 9.65 8.48 12.04
CA GLU A 160 9.22 9.38 13.12
C GLU A 160 10.05 9.27 14.40
N GLY A 161 11.06 8.40 14.42
CA GLY A 161 11.88 8.10 15.60
C GLY A 161 11.09 7.42 16.71
N LEU A 162 10.04 6.67 16.36
CA LEU A 162 9.14 5.98 17.29
C LEU A 162 9.48 4.51 17.46
N GLU A 163 10.66 4.08 17.02
CA GLU A 163 11.10 2.69 17.14
C GLU A 163 11.04 2.24 18.61
N THR A 164 10.34 1.14 18.84
CA THR A 164 10.51 0.41 20.08
C THR A 164 11.90 -0.19 20.03
N SER A 165 12.75 0.15 21.00
CA SER A 165 13.94 -0.64 21.28
C SER A 165 13.49 -2.10 21.36
N LYS A 166 13.81 -2.92 20.36
CA LYS A 166 13.86 -4.36 20.58
C LYS A 166 14.82 -4.51 21.75
N SER A 167 14.29 -4.87 22.92
CA SER A 167 15.12 -5.33 24.01
C SER A 167 16.03 -6.39 23.42
N GLU A 168 17.32 -6.09 23.34
CA GLU A 168 18.35 -7.11 23.32
C GLU A 168 18.10 -7.97 24.56
N THR A 169 17.34 -9.05 24.38
CA THR A 169 17.51 -10.24 25.21
C THR A 169 18.71 -10.98 24.65
N ALA A 170 19.87 -10.33 24.76
CA ALA A 170 21.08 -11.03 25.06
C ALA A 170 20.95 -11.46 26.53
N SER A 171 20.60 -12.71 26.77
CA SER A 171 20.84 -13.37 28.05
C SER A 171 20.71 -14.89 27.91
N VAL A 172 21.90 -15.50 27.86
CA VAL A 172 22.31 -16.86 28.23
C VAL A 172 21.93 -18.01 27.31
#